data_AF-A0A3U3D8A2-F1
#
_entry.id   AF-A0A3U3D8A2-F1
#
_cell.length_a   1.000
_cell.length_b   1.000
_cell.length_c   1.000
_cell.angle_alpha   90.00
_cell.angle_beta   90.00
_cell.angle_gamma   90.00
#
_symmetry.space_group_name_H-M   'P 1'
#
loop_
_entity.id
_entity.type
_entity.pdbx_description
1 polymer ?
#
loop_
_entity_poly.entity_id
_entity_poly.type
_entity_poly.pdbx_seq_one_letter_code
_entity_poly.pdbx_strand_id
1 'polypeptide(L)'
;MPSGRLQQQFIRLWQCCDGKTQDTTLNELADLLNCSRRHMRTLLNTMQARGWLTWEAEVGRGKRSRLTFLYTGLALQQQRAEDLLEQDRIDQLVQLVGDKSAVRQMLISHLGRSFRQGRHILRVLYYRPMHNLLPGTALRRSETHIARQIFSSLTRVNEENGELEADIAHHWQQISPLLWRFYLRPGIHFHHGRELEMEDVIASLTRINTLPLYSHITKIDSPTAWTLDIHLSQPDRWLPWLLGQVPAMILPREWETLANFASHPIGTGPYAVRRNTPNQLKILAFDDYFGYRALIDEVNVWVLPDISEEPACGLMLEGPIQGGEKAIESRLEEGCYYLLFDARTPRGAHPQVREWVSHVLSPTNLLYHADEPLQQLWFPAYGLLPRWHHARPGPGEKPAGLETLTLTFYREHIEHRVIARIMSALLAEHQVHLHIQEIDYDQWHAGEIESDIWLNSANFTLPLDFSLFAHLCEVPLLQNCIPRDWQGDAAQWRAGEMNLATWCQQLLANKAIVPLIHHWLIIQGQRSMRGLRMNTLGWFDFKSAWFAPPDP
;
A
#
# COMPACT_ATOMS: atom_id res chain seq x y z
N MET A 1 -29.39 15.10 11.16
CA MET A 1 -29.00 14.91 9.74
C MET A 1 -30.15 14.27 8.96
N PRO A 2 -30.32 14.57 7.66
CA PRO A 2 -31.22 13.82 6.80
C PRO A 2 -30.92 12.32 6.83
N SER A 3 -31.94 11.46 6.90
CA SER A 3 -31.72 10.08 6.45
C SER A 3 -31.44 10.15 4.94
N GLY A 4 -30.36 9.55 4.45
CA GLY A 4 -30.02 9.54 3.01
C GLY A 4 -31.17 9.06 2.11
N ARG A 5 -32.10 8.27 2.68
CA ARG A 5 -33.36 7.86 2.06
C ARG A 5 -34.28 9.01 1.69
N LEU A 6 -34.39 10.06 2.51
CA LEU A 6 -35.23 11.23 2.24
C LEU A 6 -34.66 12.07 1.09
N GLN A 7 -33.33 12.22 1.03
CA GLN A 7 -32.65 12.91 -0.07
C GLN A 7 -32.86 12.16 -1.40
N GLN A 8 -32.75 10.83 -1.41
CA GLN A 8 -33.06 10.01 -2.60
C GLN A 8 -34.50 10.20 -3.08
N GLN A 9 -35.46 10.23 -2.15
CA GLN A 9 -36.87 10.44 -2.49
C GLN A 9 -37.10 11.85 -3.08
N PHE A 10 -36.39 12.87 -2.57
CA PHE A 10 -36.45 14.22 -3.16
C PHE A 10 -35.84 14.26 -4.55
N ILE A 11 -34.64 13.68 -4.76
CA ILE A 11 -33.98 13.67 -6.07
C ILE A 11 -34.86 12.95 -7.10
N ARG A 12 -35.45 11.80 -6.73
CA ARG A 12 -36.37 11.08 -7.60
C ARG A 12 -37.62 11.90 -7.93
N LEU A 13 -38.21 12.57 -6.92
CA LEU A 13 -39.34 13.46 -7.13
C LEU A 13 -38.98 14.63 -8.06
N TRP A 14 -37.82 15.25 -7.85
CA TRP A 14 -37.30 16.35 -8.66
C TRP A 14 -37.08 15.92 -10.11
N GLN A 15 -36.47 14.74 -10.34
CA GLN A 15 -36.27 14.16 -11.68
C GLN A 15 -37.59 13.85 -12.38
N CYS A 16 -38.57 13.28 -11.68
CA CYS A 16 -39.89 13.02 -12.26
C CYS A 16 -40.66 14.29 -12.66
N CYS A 17 -40.29 15.45 -12.10
CA CYS A 17 -40.97 16.73 -12.33
C CYS A 17 -40.09 17.74 -13.09
N ASP A 18 -38.93 17.32 -13.61
CA ASP A 18 -37.90 18.19 -14.22
C ASP A 18 -37.51 19.43 -13.38
N GLY A 19 -37.68 19.35 -12.05
CA GLY A 19 -37.46 20.48 -11.15
C GLY A 19 -38.39 21.68 -11.35
N LYS A 20 -39.43 21.57 -12.18
CA LYS A 20 -40.36 22.68 -12.48
C LYS A 20 -41.46 22.78 -11.44
N THR A 21 -41.93 24.00 -11.21
CA THR A 21 -43.19 24.23 -10.49
C THR A 21 -44.33 23.63 -11.29
N GLN A 22 -45.17 22.83 -10.64
CA GLN A 22 -46.30 22.18 -11.28
C GLN A 22 -47.50 22.02 -10.36
N ASP A 23 -48.69 22.05 -10.94
CA ASP A 23 -49.93 21.75 -10.25
C ASP A 23 -50.24 20.25 -10.41
N THR A 24 -50.28 19.50 -9.31
CA THR A 24 -50.43 18.03 -9.28
C THR A 24 -51.29 17.58 -8.11
N THR A 25 -51.69 16.30 -8.07
CA THR A 25 -52.42 15.73 -6.94
C THR A 25 -51.53 14.85 -6.06
N LEU A 26 -51.88 14.72 -4.79
CA LEU A 26 -51.17 13.84 -3.86
C LEU A 26 -51.19 12.37 -4.31
N ASN A 27 -52.19 11.95 -5.08
CA ASN A 27 -52.26 10.59 -5.63
C ASN A 27 -51.25 10.39 -6.77
N GLU A 28 -51.19 11.34 -7.71
CA GLU A 28 -50.20 11.32 -8.81
C GLU A 28 -48.76 11.25 -8.27
N LEU A 29 -48.44 12.05 -7.25
CA LEU A 29 -47.12 12.02 -6.62
C LEU A 29 -46.83 10.70 -5.88
N ALA A 30 -47.84 10.11 -5.25
CA ALA A 30 -47.71 8.84 -4.54
C ALA A 30 -47.46 7.68 -5.54
N ASP A 31 -48.15 7.70 -6.68
CA ASP A 31 -47.97 6.75 -7.77
C ASP A 31 -46.57 6.91 -8.41
N LEU A 32 -46.10 8.14 -8.66
CA LEU A 32 -44.77 8.40 -9.23
C LEU A 32 -43.61 7.84 -8.37
N LEU A 33 -43.74 7.91 -7.04
CA LEU A 33 -42.74 7.40 -6.11
C LEU A 33 -43.01 5.96 -5.64
N ASN A 34 -44.04 5.28 -6.17
CA ASN A 34 -44.49 3.95 -5.77
C ASN A 34 -44.68 3.83 -4.23
N CYS A 35 -45.40 4.77 -3.63
CA CYS A 35 -45.62 4.78 -2.18
C CYS A 35 -47.08 5.08 -1.81
N SER A 36 -47.46 4.87 -0.54
CA SER A 36 -48.83 5.17 -0.10
C SER A 36 -49.07 6.68 0.00
N ARG A 37 -50.30 7.12 -0.24
CA ARG A 37 -50.73 8.52 -0.09
C ARG A 37 -50.36 9.12 1.28
N ARG A 38 -50.47 8.33 2.35
CA ARG A 38 -50.09 8.74 3.72
C ARG A 38 -48.57 8.96 3.83
N HIS A 39 -47.77 8.08 3.22
CA HIS A 39 -46.33 8.22 3.21
C HIS A 39 -45.89 9.43 2.38
N MET A 40 -46.48 9.64 1.19
CA MET A 40 -46.18 10.80 0.33
C MET A 40 -46.43 12.13 1.05
N ARG A 41 -47.56 12.26 1.75
CA ARG A 41 -47.83 13.45 2.57
C ARG A 41 -46.78 13.68 3.65
N THR A 42 -46.32 12.60 4.28
CA THR A 42 -45.26 12.67 5.30
C THR A 42 -43.95 13.12 4.68
N LEU A 43 -43.58 12.60 3.50
CA LEU A 43 -42.40 13.00 2.76
C LEU A 43 -42.44 14.48 2.39
N LEU A 44 -43.53 14.96 1.78
CA LEU A 44 -43.69 16.38 1.40
C LEU A 44 -43.58 17.31 2.60
N ASN A 45 -44.27 17.01 3.71
CA ASN A 45 -44.19 17.81 4.92
C ASN A 45 -42.76 17.83 5.48
N THR A 46 -42.04 16.70 5.43
CA THR A 46 -40.66 16.62 5.91
C THR A 46 -39.68 17.39 5.01
N MET A 47 -39.88 17.33 3.69
CA MET A 47 -39.07 18.07 2.71
C MET A 47 -39.35 19.58 2.79
N GLN A 48 -40.61 19.98 3.00
CA GLN A 48 -41.02 21.37 3.19
C GLN A 48 -40.49 21.96 4.51
N ALA A 49 -40.55 21.22 5.61
CA ALA A 49 -39.97 21.66 6.89
C ALA A 49 -38.45 21.92 6.80
N ARG A 50 -37.79 21.38 5.78
CA ARG A 50 -36.35 21.57 5.50
C ARG A 50 -36.08 22.60 4.42
N GLY A 51 -37.12 23.23 3.87
CA GLY A 51 -36.99 24.25 2.84
C GLY A 51 -36.55 23.73 1.47
N TRP A 52 -36.71 22.43 1.18
CA TRP A 52 -36.33 21.88 -0.14
C TRP A 52 -37.39 22.13 -1.21
N LEU A 53 -38.66 22.20 -0.79
CA LEU A 53 -39.82 22.44 -1.65
C LEU A 53 -40.93 23.15 -0.85
N THR A 54 -41.90 23.71 -1.55
CA THR A 54 -43.19 24.09 -0.97
C THR A 54 -44.31 23.29 -1.62
N TRP A 55 -45.28 22.90 -0.79
CA TRP A 55 -46.48 22.18 -1.14
C TRP A 55 -47.69 22.96 -0.65
N GLU A 56 -48.38 23.61 -1.57
CA GLU A 56 -49.59 24.39 -1.31
C GLU A 56 -50.80 23.51 -1.57
N ALA A 57 -51.30 22.89 -0.49
CA ALA A 57 -52.42 21.96 -0.57
C ALA A 57 -53.75 22.69 -0.80
N GLU A 58 -54.48 22.32 -1.86
CA GLU A 58 -55.85 22.79 -2.07
C GLU A 58 -56.91 21.84 -1.47
N VAL A 59 -57.94 22.41 -0.86
CA VAL A 59 -59.02 21.66 -0.20
C VAL A 59 -60.14 21.34 -1.21
N GLY A 60 -60.30 20.06 -1.54
CA GLY A 60 -61.37 19.51 -2.39
C GLY A 60 -60.95 18.24 -3.14
N ARG A 61 -61.87 17.30 -3.42
CA ARG A 61 -61.55 16.12 -4.27
C ARG A 61 -61.25 16.59 -5.70
N GLY A 62 -60.10 16.22 -6.23
CA GLY A 62 -59.71 16.51 -7.62
C GLY A 62 -59.09 17.89 -7.86
N LYS A 63 -58.95 18.73 -6.82
CA LYS A 63 -58.21 19.99 -6.94
C LYS A 63 -56.69 19.73 -6.98
N ARG A 64 -56.01 20.40 -7.90
CA ARG A 64 -54.56 20.29 -8.07
C ARG A 64 -53.89 21.22 -7.07
N SER A 65 -52.96 20.67 -6.31
CA SER A 65 -52.14 21.39 -5.34
C SER A 65 -50.84 21.81 -6.02
N ARG A 66 -50.25 22.93 -5.60
CA ARG A 66 -49.04 23.46 -6.23
C ARG A 66 -47.79 22.94 -5.53
N LEU A 67 -46.89 22.34 -6.31
CA LEU A 67 -45.56 21.91 -5.87
C LEU A 67 -44.51 22.84 -6.49
N THR A 68 -43.70 23.48 -5.65
CA THR A 68 -42.57 24.32 -6.08
C THR A 68 -41.28 23.78 -5.48
N PHE A 69 -40.25 23.57 -6.28
CA PHE A 69 -38.92 23.17 -5.78
C PHE A 69 -38.11 24.41 -5.41
N LEU A 70 -37.60 24.46 -4.18
CA LEU A 70 -36.73 25.54 -3.70
C LEU A 70 -35.24 25.15 -3.75
N TYR A 71 -34.95 23.85 -3.80
CA TYR A 71 -33.63 23.29 -4.01
C TYR A 71 -33.56 22.55 -5.35
N THR A 72 -32.38 22.52 -5.96
CA THR A 72 -32.13 21.68 -7.13
C THR A 72 -31.74 20.26 -6.69
N GLY A 73 -32.03 19.27 -7.53
CA GLY A 73 -31.54 17.91 -7.32
C GLY A 73 -30.00 17.86 -7.20
N LEU A 74 -29.30 18.70 -7.97
CA LEU A 74 -27.84 18.83 -7.94
C LEU A 74 -27.33 19.35 -6.58
N ALA A 75 -27.93 20.41 -6.02
CA ALA A 75 -27.52 20.96 -4.73
C ALA A 75 -27.69 19.94 -3.60
N LEU A 76 -28.78 19.16 -3.62
CA LEU A 76 -28.99 18.12 -2.62
C LEU A 76 -28.06 16.91 -2.81
N GLN A 77 -27.70 16.58 -4.06
CA GLN A 77 -26.70 15.57 -4.37
C GLN A 77 -25.30 15.98 -3.90
N GLN A 78 -24.93 17.25 -4.10
CA GLN A 78 -23.68 17.83 -3.57
C GLN A 78 -23.65 17.78 -2.04
N GLN A 79 -24.70 18.24 -1.37
CA GLN A 79 -24.80 18.17 0.10
C GLN A 79 -24.67 16.72 0.60
N ARG A 80 -25.30 15.76 -0.09
CA ARG A 80 -25.18 14.35 0.27
C ARG A 80 -23.76 13.82 0.04
N ALA A 81 -23.10 14.24 -1.02
CA ALA A 81 -21.72 13.86 -1.30
C ALA A 81 -20.76 14.40 -0.21
N GLU A 82 -20.97 15.63 0.24
CA GLU A 82 -20.29 16.22 1.41
C GLU A 82 -20.57 15.42 2.69
N ASP A 83 -21.84 15.11 2.98
CA ASP A 83 -22.22 14.28 4.14
C ASP A 83 -21.50 12.92 4.13
N LEU A 84 -21.38 12.30 2.95
CA LEU A 84 -20.69 11.01 2.78
C LEU A 84 -19.18 11.13 2.98
N LEU A 85 -18.56 12.22 2.52
CA LEU A 85 -17.15 12.52 2.76
C LEU A 85 -16.86 12.75 4.24
N GLU A 86 -17.70 13.54 4.92
CA GLU A 86 -17.58 13.77 6.36
C GLU A 86 -17.72 12.48 7.16
N GLN A 87 -18.49 11.51 6.68
CA GLN A 87 -18.66 10.19 7.29
C GLN A 87 -17.65 9.15 6.79
N ASP A 88 -16.70 9.56 5.94
CA ASP A 88 -15.69 8.72 5.31
C ASP A 88 -16.30 7.51 4.57
N ARG A 89 -17.50 7.66 3.99
CA ARG A 89 -18.27 6.62 3.26
C ARG A 89 -17.92 6.62 1.77
N ILE A 90 -16.64 6.42 1.46
CA ILE A 90 -16.09 6.60 0.11
C ILE A 90 -16.77 5.69 -0.94
N ASP A 91 -17.05 4.43 -0.63
CA ASP A 91 -17.78 3.54 -1.55
C ASP A 91 -19.14 4.12 -1.99
N GLN A 92 -19.87 4.74 -1.06
CA GLN A 92 -21.18 5.32 -1.36
C GLN A 92 -21.05 6.64 -2.13
N LEU A 93 -19.97 7.41 -1.87
CA LEU A 93 -19.65 8.61 -2.63
C LEU A 93 -19.36 8.28 -4.08
N VAL A 94 -18.51 7.28 -4.33
CA VAL A 94 -18.18 6.80 -5.68
C VAL A 94 -19.44 6.36 -6.41
N GLN A 95 -20.33 5.61 -5.75
CA GLN A 95 -21.62 5.20 -6.32
C GLN A 95 -22.58 6.38 -6.59
N LEU A 96 -22.55 7.43 -5.77
CA LEU A 96 -23.44 8.59 -5.89
C LEU A 96 -23.01 9.55 -6.99
N VAL A 97 -21.71 9.82 -7.09
CA VAL A 97 -21.16 10.80 -8.04
C VAL A 97 -20.93 10.16 -9.40
N GLY A 98 -20.45 8.92 -9.44
CA GLY A 98 -20.17 8.16 -10.68
C GLY A 98 -18.96 8.66 -11.48
N ASP A 99 -18.74 9.98 -11.51
CA ASP A 99 -17.57 10.59 -12.13
C ASP A 99 -16.33 10.52 -11.23
N LYS A 100 -15.33 9.78 -11.69
CA LYS A 100 -14.04 9.59 -11.03
C LYS A 100 -13.29 10.90 -10.80
N SER A 101 -13.33 11.81 -11.77
CA SER A 101 -12.62 13.10 -11.70
C SER A 101 -13.23 14.00 -10.64
N ALA A 102 -14.56 14.10 -10.62
CA ALA A 102 -15.28 14.82 -9.56
C ALA A 102 -14.99 14.22 -8.17
N VAL A 103 -15.11 12.90 -8.00
CA VAL A 103 -14.81 12.23 -6.72
C VAL A 103 -13.40 12.55 -6.25
N ARG A 104 -12.40 12.46 -7.14
CA ARG A 104 -11.01 12.78 -6.83
C ARG A 104 -10.85 14.21 -6.31
N GLN A 105 -11.41 15.19 -6.99
CA GLN A 105 -11.35 16.60 -6.55
C GLN A 105 -12.03 16.80 -5.18
N MET A 106 -13.11 16.07 -4.92
CA MET A 106 -13.77 16.11 -3.62
C MET A 106 -12.94 15.48 -2.50
N LEU A 107 -12.23 14.37 -2.76
CA LEU A 107 -11.32 13.76 -1.80
C LEU A 107 -10.16 14.70 -1.46
N ILE A 108 -9.53 15.28 -2.49
CA ILE A 108 -8.42 16.22 -2.36
C ILE A 108 -8.83 17.45 -1.53
N SER A 109 -10.03 18.01 -1.76
CA SER A 109 -10.51 19.19 -1.01
C SER A 109 -10.88 18.89 0.45
N HIS A 110 -11.07 17.61 0.80
CA HIS A 110 -11.38 17.17 2.17
C HIS A 110 -10.17 16.62 2.94
N LEU A 111 -9.01 16.53 2.29
CA LEU A 111 -7.75 16.25 2.97
C LEU A 111 -7.42 17.35 3.99
N GLY A 112 -6.69 17.00 5.05
CA GLY A 112 -6.27 17.96 6.09
C GLY A 112 -7.32 18.34 7.14
N ARG A 113 -8.61 17.98 6.99
CA ARG A 113 -9.62 18.16 8.06
C ARG A 113 -9.50 17.05 9.12
N SER A 114 -8.59 17.20 10.06
CA SER A 114 -8.15 16.10 10.94
C SER A 114 -8.83 15.99 12.30
N PHE A 115 -9.64 16.96 12.71
CA PHE A 115 -10.29 16.95 14.02
C PHE A 115 -11.78 16.71 13.89
N ARG A 116 -12.27 15.61 14.48
CA ARG A 116 -13.71 15.32 14.56
C ARG A 116 -14.06 14.78 15.93
N GLN A 117 -15.01 15.43 16.61
CA GLN A 117 -15.53 14.97 17.91
C GLN A 117 -14.42 14.69 18.96
N GLY A 118 -13.34 15.49 18.95
CA GLY A 118 -12.21 15.31 19.86
C GLY A 118 -11.25 14.17 19.50
N ARG A 119 -11.40 13.54 18.32
CA ARG A 119 -10.47 12.54 17.79
C ARG A 119 -9.56 13.11 16.72
N HIS A 120 -8.32 12.64 16.70
CA HIS A 120 -7.32 12.90 15.67
C HIS A 120 -7.47 11.88 14.52
N ILE A 121 -7.84 12.37 13.35
CA ILE A 121 -8.07 11.58 12.14
C ILE A 121 -7.03 11.99 11.08
N LEU A 122 -6.19 11.05 10.69
CA LEU A 122 -5.27 11.20 9.56
C LEU A 122 -5.92 10.65 8.30
N ARG A 123 -5.95 11.44 7.23
CA ARG A 123 -6.38 11.00 5.90
C ARG A 123 -5.20 10.99 4.94
N VAL A 124 -5.04 9.89 4.22
CA VAL A 124 -3.97 9.68 3.25
C VAL A 124 -4.61 9.34 1.91
N LEU A 125 -4.33 10.09 0.86
CA LEU A 125 -4.66 9.65 -0.50
C LEU A 125 -3.59 8.67 -0.99
N TYR A 126 -4.04 7.56 -1.57
CA TYR A 126 -3.18 6.55 -2.15
C TYR A 126 -3.75 6.04 -3.47
N TYR A 127 -2.91 5.59 -4.39
CA TYR A 127 -3.31 5.35 -5.78
C TYR A 127 -3.93 3.97 -6.04
N ARG A 128 -3.86 3.03 -5.09
CA ARG A 128 -4.38 1.66 -5.25
C ARG A 128 -4.89 1.06 -3.93
N PRO A 129 -5.78 0.06 -3.97
CA PRO A 129 -6.20 -0.64 -2.75
C PRO A 129 -5.10 -1.54 -2.18
N MET A 130 -5.26 -1.90 -0.89
CA MET A 130 -4.36 -2.79 -0.15
C MET A 130 -5.15 -3.99 0.40
N HIS A 131 -5.55 -4.90 -0.49
CA HIS A 131 -6.45 -6.00 -0.15
C HIS A 131 -5.81 -7.11 0.69
N ASN A 132 -4.49 -7.27 0.57
CA ASN A 132 -3.74 -8.30 1.27
C ASN A 132 -2.80 -7.65 2.28
N LEU A 133 -3.00 -7.95 3.55
CA LEU A 133 -2.21 -7.48 4.68
C LEU A 133 -1.66 -8.68 5.48
N LEU A 134 -1.75 -9.91 4.96
CA LEU A 134 -1.36 -11.14 5.66
C LEU A 134 0.16 -11.33 5.69
N PRO A 135 0.82 -11.29 6.86
CA PRO A 135 2.24 -11.60 6.99
C PRO A 135 2.63 -12.96 6.38
N GLY A 136 3.72 -12.98 5.61
CA GLY A 136 4.24 -14.19 4.95
C GLY A 136 3.63 -14.49 3.58
N THR A 137 2.75 -13.63 3.07
CA THR A 137 2.34 -13.63 1.65
C THR A 137 3.12 -12.57 0.87
N ALA A 138 2.88 -12.46 -0.45
CA ALA A 138 3.51 -11.43 -1.28
C ALA A 138 2.94 -10.04 -0.92
N LEU A 139 3.70 -9.26 -0.15
CA LEU A 139 3.35 -7.90 0.26
C LEU A 139 4.25 -6.88 -0.44
N ARG A 140 3.65 -5.82 -1.01
CA ARG A 140 4.43 -4.69 -1.54
C ARG A 140 4.83 -3.77 -0.39
N ARG A 141 5.67 -2.76 -0.68
CA ARG A 141 6.18 -1.82 0.34
C ARG A 141 5.10 -1.19 1.22
N SER A 142 3.93 -0.89 0.65
CA SER A 142 2.82 -0.25 1.38
C SER A 142 2.09 -1.22 2.29
N GLU A 143 1.80 -2.44 1.83
CA GLU A 143 1.24 -3.50 2.66
C GLU A 143 2.21 -3.88 3.78
N THR A 144 3.52 -3.94 3.50
CA THR A 144 4.58 -4.13 4.50
C THR A 144 4.53 -3.04 5.57
N HIS A 145 4.38 -1.78 5.16
CA HIS A 145 4.24 -0.66 6.11
C HIS A 145 2.96 -0.80 6.95
N ILE A 146 1.82 -1.08 6.34
CA ILE A 146 0.54 -1.25 7.06
C ILE A 146 0.58 -2.47 7.99
N ALA A 147 1.18 -3.58 7.57
CA ALA A 147 1.34 -4.77 8.42
C ALA A 147 2.13 -4.46 9.69
N ARG A 148 3.18 -3.62 9.61
CA ARG A 148 3.94 -3.12 10.78
C ARG A 148 3.11 -2.27 11.75
N GLN A 149 1.97 -1.74 11.32
CA GLN A 149 1.03 -1.02 12.18
C GLN A 149 0.01 -1.96 12.85
N ILE A 150 -0.24 -3.13 12.25
CA ILE A 150 -1.28 -4.08 12.67
C ILE A 150 -0.72 -5.19 13.55
N PHE A 151 0.47 -5.67 13.26
CA PHE A 151 1.05 -6.82 13.95
C PHE A 151 2.34 -6.44 14.67
N SER A 152 2.66 -7.22 15.70
CA SER A 152 3.94 -7.19 16.37
C SER A 152 4.72 -8.48 16.10
N SER A 153 6.03 -8.39 16.19
CA SER A 153 6.98 -9.49 16.02
C SER A 153 7.77 -9.72 17.32
N LEU A 154 8.69 -10.68 17.35
CA LEU A 154 9.49 -10.89 18.57
C LEU A 154 10.39 -9.68 18.85
N THR A 155 11.02 -9.17 17.80
CA THR A 155 11.87 -7.97 17.82
C THR A 155 11.30 -6.95 16.85
N ARG A 156 11.82 -5.73 16.87
CA ARG A 156 11.47 -4.67 15.91
C ARG A 156 12.74 -4.04 15.37
N VAL A 157 12.78 -3.70 14.09
CA VAL A 157 13.87 -2.91 13.52
C VAL A 157 13.41 -1.45 13.44
N ASN A 158 14.17 -0.55 14.05
CA ASN A 158 13.92 0.88 13.98
C ASN A 158 14.19 1.36 12.56
N GLU A 159 13.16 1.91 11.91
CA GLU A 159 13.24 2.29 10.49
C GLU A 159 14.10 3.54 10.25
N GLU A 160 14.36 4.35 11.28
CA GLU A 160 15.15 5.58 11.16
C GLU A 160 16.66 5.29 11.19
N ASN A 161 17.11 4.37 12.05
CA ASN A 161 18.53 4.11 12.29
C ASN A 161 18.97 2.66 12.01
N GLY A 162 18.03 1.72 11.79
CA GLY A 162 18.30 0.31 11.54
C GLY A 162 18.66 -0.50 12.80
N GLU A 163 18.54 0.09 13.99
CA GLU A 163 18.84 -0.61 15.24
C GLU A 163 17.73 -1.61 15.59
N LEU A 164 18.14 -2.69 16.24
CA LEU A 164 17.22 -3.71 16.72
C LEU A 164 16.68 -3.31 18.09
N GLU A 165 15.36 -3.33 18.21
CA GLU A 165 14.59 -2.94 19.39
C GLU A 165 13.73 -4.11 19.89
N ALA A 166 13.33 -4.00 21.16
CA ALA A 166 12.35 -4.89 21.77
C ALA A 166 10.94 -4.66 21.21
N ASP A 167 10.19 -5.75 21.08
CA ASP A 167 8.76 -5.73 20.74
C ASP A 167 8.00 -6.68 21.68
N ILE A 168 7.43 -7.79 21.20
CA ILE A 168 6.84 -8.84 22.04
C ILE A 168 7.91 -9.43 22.96
N ALA A 169 9.10 -9.71 22.43
CA ALA A 169 10.26 -10.05 23.24
C ALA A 169 10.89 -8.77 23.78
N HIS A 170 10.92 -8.63 25.11
CA HIS A 170 11.55 -7.50 25.77
C HIS A 170 13.06 -7.69 25.96
N HIS A 171 13.55 -8.91 25.79
CA HIS A 171 14.96 -9.26 25.85
C HIS A 171 15.23 -10.57 25.10
N TRP A 172 16.46 -10.75 24.60
CA TRP A 172 16.92 -11.99 23.98
C TRP A 172 18.42 -12.13 24.12
N GLN A 173 18.89 -13.37 24.05
CA GLN A 173 20.32 -13.69 24.12
C GLN A 173 20.65 -14.95 23.32
N GLN A 174 21.86 -14.98 22.78
CA GLN A 174 22.43 -16.16 22.16
C GLN A 174 23.05 -17.04 23.27
N ILE A 175 22.42 -18.17 23.57
CA ILE A 175 22.89 -19.11 24.61
C ILE A 175 24.06 -19.94 24.09
N SER A 176 24.01 -20.33 22.82
CA SER A 176 25.08 -21.00 22.09
C SER A 176 25.00 -20.65 20.60
N PRO A 177 25.98 -21.03 19.76
CA PRO A 177 25.90 -20.78 18.32
C PRO A 177 24.60 -21.25 17.66
N LEU A 178 23.95 -22.27 18.21
CA LEU A 178 22.75 -22.92 17.65
C LEU A 178 21.50 -22.75 18.53
N LEU A 179 21.55 -21.93 19.58
CA LEU A 179 20.43 -21.75 20.51
C LEU A 179 20.28 -20.28 20.90
N TRP A 180 19.10 -19.73 20.61
CA TRP A 180 18.68 -18.41 21.05
C TRP A 180 17.53 -18.51 22.03
N ARG A 181 17.55 -17.65 23.05
CA ARG A 181 16.47 -17.52 24.04
C ARG A 181 15.87 -16.12 23.98
N PHE A 182 14.54 -16.05 23.90
CA PHE A 182 13.74 -14.84 23.90
C PHE A 182 12.83 -14.80 25.14
N TYR A 183 12.72 -13.62 25.76
CA TYR A 183 11.88 -13.38 26.94
C TYR A 183 10.71 -12.49 26.54
N LEU A 184 9.49 -13.02 26.67
CA LEU A 184 8.27 -12.40 26.14
C LEU A 184 7.53 -11.62 27.23
N ARG A 185 6.83 -10.57 26.82
CA ARG A 185 5.95 -9.81 27.71
C ARG A 185 4.68 -10.63 28.00
N PRO A 186 4.24 -10.75 29.27
CA PRO A 186 2.93 -11.31 29.59
C PRO A 186 1.81 -10.29 29.30
N GLY A 187 0.56 -10.77 29.17
CA GLY A 187 -0.61 -9.88 29.10
C GLY A 187 -0.81 -9.13 27.78
N ILE A 188 -0.17 -9.57 26.69
CA ILE A 188 -0.40 -8.99 25.36
C ILE A 188 -1.76 -9.44 24.86
N HIS A 189 -2.54 -8.52 24.28
CA HIS A 189 -3.85 -8.83 23.71
C HIS A 189 -3.83 -8.66 22.19
N PHE A 190 -4.56 -9.55 21.51
CA PHE A 190 -4.93 -9.35 20.11
C PHE A 190 -6.06 -8.31 20.01
N HIS A 191 -6.25 -7.72 18.82
CA HIS A 191 -7.28 -6.71 18.58
C HIS A 191 -8.73 -7.16 18.88
N HIS A 192 -8.99 -8.47 18.89
CA HIS A 192 -10.30 -9.03 19.26
C HIS A 192 -10.47 -9.33 20.77
N GLY A 193 -9.49 -9.00 21.60
CA GLY A 193 -9.56 -9.12 23.06
C GLY A 193 -9.08 -10.44 23.65
N ARG A 194 -8.81 -11.50 22.87
CA ARG A 194 -8.10 -12.69 23.36
C ARG A 194 -6.65 -12.33 23.71
N GLU A 195 -6.16 -12.85 24.84
CA GLU A 195 -4.76 -12.77 25.22
C GLU A 195 -3.89 -13.64 24.28
N LEU A 196 -2.68 -13.17 24.00
CA LEU A 196 -1.66 -13.88 23.25
C LEU A 196 -1.10 -15.03 24.08
N GLU A 197 -1.18 -16.24 23.55
CA GLU A 197 -0.65 -17.45 24.17
C GLU A 197 0.71 -17.82 23.53
N MET A 198 1.52 -18.62 24.25
CA MET A 198 2.82 -19.07 23.72
C MET A 198 2.64 -19.91 22.43
N GLU A 199 1.55 -20.66 22.34
CA GLU A 199 1.19 -21.45 21.18
C GLU A 199 0.97 -20.60 19.92
N ASP A 200 0.46 -19.36 20.06
CA ASP A 200 0.32 -18.42 18.93
C ASP A 200 1.70 -18.03 18.37
N VAL A 201 2.66 -17.79 19.28
CA VAL A 201 4.04 -17.45 18.94
C VAL A 201 4.73 -18.62 18.24
N ILE A 202 4.67 -19.82 18.82
CA ILE A 202 5.28 -21.03 18.26
C ILE A 202 4.68 -21.35 16.89
N ALA A 203 3.35 -21.29 16.74
CA ALA A 203 2.68 -21.56 15.48
C ALA A 203 3.10 -20.55 14.39
N SER A 204 3.15 -19.27 14.73
CA SER A 204 3.54 -18.20 13.79
C SER A 204 4.97 -18.35 13.29
N LEU A 205 5.91 -18.70 14.18
CA LEU A 205 7.32 -18.89 13.84
C LEU A 205 7.60 -20.25 13.18
N THR A 206 6.78 -21.26 13.43
CA THR A 206 6.86 -22.54 12.71
C THR A 206 6.42 -22.37 11.25
N ARG A 207 5.38 -21.56 11.01
CA ARG A 207 4.83 -21.27 9.67
C ARG A 207 5.87 -20.71 8.71
N ILE A 208 6.76 -19.84 9.18
CA ILE A 208 7.78 -19.19 8.32
C ILE A 208 8.95 -20.10 7.97
N ASN A 209 9.06 -21.29 8.57
CA ASN A 209 10.18 -22.22 8.33
C ASN A 209 10.26 -22.69 6.85
N THR A 210 9.18 -22.53 6.08
CA THR A 210 9.16 -22.79 4.64
C THR A 210 9.97 -21.77 3.83
N LEU A 211 10.29 -20.61 4.40
CA LEU A 211 11.02 -19.54 3.74
C LEU A 211 12.55 -19.80 3.79
N PRO A 212 13.31 -19.43 2.73
CA PRO A 212 14.73 -19.74 2.63
C PRO A 212 15.55 -19.29 3.84
N LEU A 213 15.29 -18.10 4.38
CA LEU A 213 16.08 -17.56 5.48
C LEU A 213 15.71 -18.14 6.85
N TYR A 214 14.60 -18.85 6.95
CA TYR A 214 14.10 -19.42 8.21
C TYR A 214 14.19 -20.95 8.26
N SER A 215 14.43 -21.60 7.12
CA SER A 215 14.56 -23.06 6.93
C SER A 215 15.55 -23.79 7.86
N HIS A 216 16.45 -23.04 8.49
CA HIS A 216 17.45 -23.55 9.43
C HIS A 216 16.95 -23.59 10.89
N ILE A 217 15.74 -23.10 11.17
CA ILE A 217 15.10 -23.25 12.48
C ILE A 217 14.62 -24.70 12.60
N THR A 218 15.20 -25.44 13.52
CA THR A 218 14.95 -26.89 13.68
C THR A 218 13.91 -27.20 14.73
N LYS A 219 13.81 -26.37 15.77
CA LYS A 219 12.89 -26.56 16.88
C LYS A 219 12.61 -25.23 17.56
N ILE A 220 11.37 -25.05 17.99
CA ILE A 220 10.93 -23.93 18.80
C ILE A 220 10.18 -24.53 19.99
N ASP A 221 10.61 -24.21 21.21
CA ASP A 221 9.92 -24.65 22.42
C ASP A 221 9.96 -23.60 23.54
N SER A 222 9.20 -23.85 24.60
CA SER A 222 9.05 -22.94 25.73
C SER A 222 9.44 -23.70 27.00
N PRO A 223 10.69 -23.55 27.49
CA PRO A 223 11.15 -24.29 28.66
C PRO A 223 10.44 -23.86 29.95
N THR A 224 9.96 -22.61 29.99
CA THR A 224 9.25 -21.99 31.10
C THR A 224 8.30 -20.93 30.57
N ALA A 225 7.29 -20.54 31.36
CA ALA A 225 6.35 -19.49 30.98
C ALA A 225 7.07 -18.21 30.48
N TRP A 226 6.59 -17.67 29.37
CA TRP A 226 7.11 -16.44 28.73
C TRP A 226 8.59 -16.49 28.35
N THR A 227 9.16 -17.68 28.19
CA THR A 227 10.51 -17.90 27.68
C THR A 227 10.42 -18.78 26.45
N LEU A 228 11.05 -18.37 25.35
CA LEU A 228 11.03 -19.08 24.07
C LEU A 228 12.46 -19.43 23.67
N ASP A 229 12.72 -20.71 23.43
CA ASP A 229 13.98 -21.23 22.91
C ASP A 229 13.83 -21.58 21.42
N ILE A 230 14.75 -21.07 20.60
CA ILE A 230 14.83 -21.33 19.16
C ILE A 230 16.14 -22.05 18.86
N HIS A 231 16.04 -23.27 18.35
CA HIS A 231 17.16 -24.12 17.97
C HIS A 231 17.43 -24.04 16.47
N LEU A 232 18.69 -23.92 16.09
CA LEU A 232 19.14 -23.76 14.71
C LEU A 232 19.98 -24.96 14.24
N SER A 233 19.94 -25.29 12.95
CA SER A 233 20.85 -26.28 12.33
C SER A 233 22.23 -25.69 12.00
N GLN A 234 22.33 -24.37 11.91
CA GLN A 234 23.56 -23.62 11.65
C GLN A 234 23.53 -22.27 12.38
N PRO A 235 24.70 -21.68 12.71
CA PRO A 235 24.73 -20.37 13.36
C PRO A 235 24.13 -19.28 12.49
N ASP A 236 23.32 -18.42 13.11
CA ASP A 236 22.73 -17.25 12.47
C ASP A 236 22.76 -16.06 13.43
N ARG A 237 23.61 -15.06 13.12
CA ARG A 237 23.69 -13.80 13.88
C ARG A 237 22.56 -12.83 13.56
N TRP A 238 21.91 -13.00 12.41
CA TRP A 238 20.82 -12.18 11.92
C TRP A 238 19.45 -12.69 12.39
N LEU A 239 19.39 -13.83 13.11
CA LEU A 239 18.13 -14.37 13.62
C LEU A 239 17.27 -13.31 14.33
N PRO A 240 17.80 -12.47 15.24
CA PRO A 240 16.99 -11.42 15.85
C PRO A 240 16.44 -10.39 14.87
N TRP A 241 17.12 -10.08 13.75
CA TRP A 241 16.59 -9.20 12.70
C TRP A 241 15.55 -9.89 11.82
N LEU A 242 15.76 -11.18 11.50
CA LEU A 242 14.78 -12.01 10.79
C LEU A 242 13.45 -12.07 11.56
N LEU A 243 13.53 -12.27 12.88
CA LEU A 243 12.37 -12.33 13.76
C LEU A 243 11.69 -10.96 14.02
N GLY A 244 12.19 -9.89 13.38
CA GLY A 244 11.55 -8.58 13.32
C GLY A 244 11.04 -8.21 11.92
N GLN A 245 11.18 -9.10 10.94
CA GLN A 245 10.63 -8.90 9.60
C GLN A 245 9.15 -9.25 9.53
N VAL A 246 8.46 -8.68 8.54
CA VAL A 246 7.01 -8.87 8.35
C VAL A 246 6.62 -10.35 8.29
N PRO A 247 7.32 -11.26 7.56
CA PRO A 247 6.94 -12.67 7.56
C PRO A 247 6.82 -13.30 8.96
N ALA A 248 7.69 -12.89 9.89
CA ALA A 248 7.81 -13.42 11.26
C ALA A 248 6.85 -12.79 12.28
N MET A 249 5.93 -11.92 11.84
CA MET A 249 4.92 -11.33 12.72
C MET A 249 3.98 -12.38 13.31
N ILE A 250 3.53 -12.14 14.54
CA ILE A 250 2.73 -13.08 15.31
C ILE A 250 1.25 -12.94 14.94
N LEU A 251 0.65 -14.07 14.58
CA LEU A 251 -0.77 -14.22 14.23
C LEU A 251 -1.50 -15.03 15.30
N PRO A 252 -2.81 -14.84 15.49
CA PRO A 252 -3.61 -15.77 16.29
C PRO A 252 -3.60 -17.14 15.61
N ARG A 253 -3.38 -18.24 16.35
CA ARG A 253 -3.28 -19.60 15.78
C ARG A 253 -4.50 -20.02 14.95
N GLU A 254 -5.66 -19.44 15.23
CA GLU A 254 -6.93 -19.66 14.54
C GLU A 254 -7.10 -18.82 13.26
N TRP A 255 -6.10 -18.03 12.84
CA TRP A 255 -6.21 -17.07 11.73
C TRP A 255 -6.77 -17.65 10.44
N GLU A 256 -6.45 -18.91 10.10
CA GLU A 256 -6.94 -19.59 8.89
C GLU A 256 -8.47 -19.77 8.88
N THR A 257 -9.08 -19.86 10.07
CA THR A 257 -10.53 -20.02 10.23
C THR A 257 -11.27 -18.69 10.29
N LEU A 258 -10.55 -17.57 10.44
CA LEU A 258 -11.13 -16.24 10.50
C LEU A 258 -11.47 -15.73 9.10
N ALA A 259 -12.71 -15.28 8.92
CA ALA A 259 -13.20 -14.82 7.63
C ALA A 259 -12.41 -13.60 7.13
N ASN A 260 -11.98 -13.64 5.86
CA ASN A 260 -11.32 -12.54 5.16
C ASN A 260 -10.04 -12.02 5.85
N PHE A 261 -9.32 -12.87 6.59
CA PHE A 261 -8.17 -12.47 7.41
C PHE A 261 -7.10 -11.69 6.65
N ALA A 262 -6.84 -12.00 5.37
CA ALA A 262 -5.90 -11.23 4.57
C ALA A 262 -6.30 -9.74 4.41
N SER A 263 -7.59 -9.43 4.31
CA SER A 263 -8.08 -8.06 4.15
C SER A 263 -8.44 -7.38 5.47
N HIS A 264 -8.87 -8.15 6.47
CA HIS A 264 -9.28 -7.70 7.79
C HIS A 264 -8.55 -8.51 8.88
N PRO A 265 -7.22 -8.38 8.94
CA PRO A 265 -6.42 -9.14 9.88
C PRO A 265 -6.65 -8.71 11.33
N ILE A 266 -6.34 -9.63 12.24
CA ILE A 266 -6.27 -9.41 13.69
C ILE A 266 -4.82 -9.59 14.10
N GLY A 267 -4.23 -8.56 14.69
CA GLY A 267 -2.87 -8.59 15.19
C GLY A 267 -2.79 -8.12 16.64
N THR A 268 -1.58 -7.79 17.07
CA THR A 268 -1.22 -7.29 18.41
C THR A 268 -0.59 -5.90 18.36
N GLY A 269 -0.52 -5.29 17.18
CA GLY A 269 0.11 -4.00 16.93
C GLY A 269 -0.74 -2.80 17.35
N PRO A 270 -0.22 -1.57 17.18
CA PRO A 270 -0.84 -0.34 17.67
C PRO A 270 -2.15 0.05 16.98
N TYR A 271 -2.45 -0.52 15.81
CA TYR A 271 -3.66 -0.23 15.04
C TYR A 271 -4.43 -1.48 14.66
N ALA A 272 -5.76 -1.45 14.76
CA ALA A 272 -6.65 -2.52 14.32
C ALA A 272 -7.36 -2.14 13.02
N VAL A 273 -7.51 -3.10 12.10
CA VAL A 273 -8.26 -2.88 10.84
C VAL A 273 -9.75 -2.79 11.14
N ARG A 274 -10.36 -1.64 10.83
CA ARG A 274 -11.80 -1.43 10.97
C ARG A 274 -12.56 -1.71 9.68
N ARG A 275 -11.95 -1.39 8.54
CA ARG A 275 -12.54 -1.54 7.21
C ARG A 275 -11.45 -1.58 6.15
N ASN A 276 -11.56 -2.50 5.20
CA ASN A 276 -10.72 -2.55 4.01
C ASN A 276 -11.59 -2.87 2.78
N THR A 277 -11.87 -1.86 1.96
CA THR A 277 -12.63 -1.95 0.72
C THR A 277 -11.79 -1.44 -0.45
N PRO A 278 -12.20 -1.67 -1.72
CA PRO A 278 -11.47 -1.17 -2.88
C PRO A 278 -11.23 0.35 -2.89
N ASN A 279 -12.05 1.13 -2.18
CA ASN A 279 -11.91 2.59 -2.14
C ASN A 279 -11.29 3.12 -0.82
N GLN A 280 -11.05 2.26 0.17
CA GLN A 280 -10.69 2.72 1.51
C GLN A 280 -10.06 1.62 2.40
N LEU A 281 -8.95 1.95 3.06
CA LEU A 281 -8.46 1.25 4.26
C LEU A 281 -8.58 2.17 5.47
N LYS A 282 -9.29 1.73 6.51
CA LYS A 282 -9.46 2.44 7.78
C LYS A 282 -8.94 1.58 8.92
N ILE A 283 -8.00 2.14 9.68
CA ILE A 283 -7.42 1.54 10.88
C ILE A 283 -7.65 2.45 12.09
N LEU A 284 -7.81 1.87 13.27
CA LEU A 284 -8.09 2.57 14.53
C LEU A 284 -7.01 2.25 15.56
N ALA A 285 -6.60 3.25 16.36
CA ALA A 285 -5.68 3.02 17.47
C ALA A 285 -6.24 1.94 18.41
N PHE A 286 -5.38 1.01 18.81
CA PHE A 286 -5.72 -0.07 19.73
C PHE A 286 -5.40 0.37 21.16
N ASP A 287 -6.43 0.59 21.97
CA ASP A 287 -6.29 1.12 23.33
C ASP A 287 -5.56 0.14 24.27
N ASP A 288 -5.70 -1.18 24.06
CA ASP A 288 -5.03 -2.23 24.83
C ASP A 288 -3.66 -2.64 24.27
N TYR A 289 -3.07 -1.81 23.41
CA TYR A 289 -1.72 -2.04 22.90
C TYR A 289 -0.71 -2.08 24.05
N PHE A 290 0.17 -3.08 24.08
CA PHE A 290 1.13 -3.29 25.18
C PHE A 290 2.26 -2.25 25.24
N GLY A 291 2.39 -1.41 24.20
CA GLY A 291 3.29 -0.26 24.17
C GLY A 291 2.55 1.06 24.41
N TYR A 292 3.18 2.17 24.04
CA TYR A 292 2.47 3.45 24.02
C TYR A 292 1.38 3.45 22.95
N ARG A 293 0.16 3.80 23.35
CA ARG A 293 -0.95 4.05 22.44
C ARG A 293 -0.53 5.09 21.39
N ALA A 294 -0.93 4.86 20.14
CA ALA A 294 -0.72 5.81 19.07
C ALA A 294 -1.43 7.16 19.35
N LEU A 295 -0.80 8.25 18.87
CA LEU A 295 -1.32 9.61 19.03
C LEU A 295 -2.48 9.93 18.07
N ILE A 296 -2.48 9.30 16.89
CA ILE A 296 -3.59 9.38 15.94
C ILE A 296 -4.61 8.29 16.23
N ASP A 297 -5.85 8.68 16.49
CA ASP A 297 -6.95 7.76 16.81
C ASP A 297 -7.42 6.94 15.61
N GLU A 298 -7.37 7.53 14.42
CA GLU A 298 -7.87 6.93 13.19
C GLU A 298 -6.97 7.31 12.01
N VAL A 299 -6.54 6.31 11.24
CA VAL A 299 -5.89 6.53 9.94
C VAL A 299 -6.78 5.99 8.84
N ASN A 300 -7.01 6.82 7.83
CA ASN A 300 -7.92 6.55 6.75
C ASN A 300 -7.21 6.76 5.40
N VAL A 301 -6.83 5.66 4.77
CA VAL A 301 -6.22 5.64 3.45
C VAL A 301 -7.34 5.56 2.41
N TRP A 302 -7.55 6.65 1.70
CA TRP A 302 -8.50 6.76 0.61
C TRP A 302 -7.84 6.39 -0.70
N VAL A 303 -8.45 5.47 -1.42
CA VAL A 303 -7.94 5.04 -2.72
C VAL A 303 -8.48 5.96 -3.79
N LEU A 304 -7.59 6.54 -4.58
CA LEU A 304 -7.94 7.37 -5.71
C LEU A 304 -8.66 6.53 -6.76
N PRO A 305 -9.77 7.03 -7.34
CA PRO A 305 -10.31 6.43 -8.53
C PRO A 305 -9.22 6.43 -9.62
N ASP A 306 -9.02 5.31 -10.32
CA ASP A 306 -8.08 5.20 -11.44
C ASP A 306 -8.27 6.36 -12.43
N ILE A 307 -7.41 7.38 -12.33
CA ILE A 307 -7.23 8.42 -13.32
C ILE A 307 -5.75 8.33 -13.69
N SER A 308 -5.52 7.90 -14.93
CA SER A 308 -4.22 7.54 -15.51
C SER A 308 -3.21 8.68 -15.64
N GLU A 309 -3.42 9.82 -14.98
CA GLU A 309 -2.82 11.10 -15.35
C GLU A 309 -1.86 11.69 -14.31
N GLU A 310 -1.76 11.13 -13.09
CA GLU A 310 -0.72 11.55 -12.15
C GLU A 310 0.31 10.44 -11.90
N PRO A 311 1.57 10.66 -12.32
CA PRO A 311 2.57 9.60 -12.34
C PRO A 311 3.38 9.45 -11.04
N ALA A 312 3.04 10.15 -9.96
CA ALA A 312 3.87 10.17 -8.75
C ALA A 312 3.42 9.13 -7.70
N CYS A 313 4.30 8.18 -7.36
CA CYS A 313 4.08 7.19 -6.30
C CYS A 313 4.26 7.74 -4.85
N GLY A 314 3.92 9.01 -4.62
CA GLY A 314 4.03 9.70 -3.33
C GLY A 314 2.78 9.63 -2.45
N LEU A 315 2.89 10.11 -1.21
CA LEU A 315 1.75 10.25 -0.29
C LEU A 315 1.24 11.69 -0.26
N MET A 316 -0.09 11.84 -0.34
CA MET A 316 -0.74 13.14 -0.25
C MET A 316 -1.65 13.19 0.97
N LEU A 317 -1.30 14.07 1.91
CA LEU A 317 -1.99 14.26 3.19
C LEU A 317 -2.82 15.54 3.20
N GLU A 318 -2.58 16.44 2.24
CA GLU A 318 -3.31 17.69 2.04
C GLU A 318 -3.52 18.00 0.55
N GLY A 319 -4.66 18.63 0.23
CA GLY A 319 -4.95 19.18 -1.09
C GLY A 319 -4.01 20.35 -1.49
N PRO A 320 -3.93 20.71 -2.78
CA PRO A 320 -3.17 21.88 -3.19
C PRO A 320 -3.81 23.17 -2.62
N ILE A 321 -3.16 23.81 -1.66
CA ILE A 321 -3.52 25.16 -1.20
C ILE A 321 -2.89 26.19 -2.14
N GLN A 322 -3.68 27.15 -2.63
CA GLN A 322 -3.14 28.32 -3.33
C GLN A 322 -2.38 29.22 -2.32
N GLY A 323 -1.06 29.33 -2.48
CA GLY A 323 -0.22 30.28 -1.73
C GLY A 323 0.27 29.83 -0.35
N GLY A 324 0.02 28.58 0.06
CA GLY A 324 0.57 28.01 1.30
C GLY A 324 1.93 27.34 1.09
N GLU A 325 2.89 27.55 2.00
CA GLU A 325 4.15 26.79 2.02
C GLU A 325 3.87 25.32 2.35
N LYS A 326 4.08 24.42 1.37
CA LYS A 326 3.94 22.97 1.55
C LYS A 326 5.05 22.44 2.45
N ALA A 327 4.72 21.69 3.50
CA ALA A 327 5.71 20.84 4.15
C ALA A 327 5.92 19.62 3.25
N ILE A 328 7.01 19.66 2.48
CA ILE A 328 7.44 18.55 1.63
C ILE A 328 8.55 17.83 2.38
N GLU A 329 8.25 16.62 2.82
CA GLU A 329 9.31 15.69 3.17
C GLU A 329 9.63 14.88 1.92
N SER A 330 10.91 14.80 1.58
CA SER A 330 11.38 13.99 0.45
C SER A 330 12.58 13.17 0.86
N ARG A 331 12.68 11.96 0.30
CA ARG A 331 13.79 11.06 0.53
C ARG A 331 14.10 10.29 -0.75
N LEU A 332 15.37 10.21 -1.12
CA LEU A 332 15.81 9.27 -2.15
C LEU A 332 15.67 7.86 -1.59
N GLU A 333 15.01 6.97 -2.34
CA GLU A 333 14.81 5.61 -1.87
C GLU A 333 16.12 4.83 -1.66
N GLU A 334 16.13 3.95 -0.67
CA GLU A 334 17.19 2.95 -0.51
C GLU A 334 16.88 1.76 -1.41
N GLY A 335 17.08 1.88 -2.71
CA GLY A 335 16.69 0.85 -3.66
C GLY A 335 16.65 1.37 -5.09
N CYS A 336 16.09 0.60 -6.01
CA CYS A 336 15.94 1.03 -7.40
C CYS A 336 14.87 0.24 -8.15
N TYR A 337 14.46 0.81 -9.28
CA TYR A 337 13.87 0.06 -10.39
C TYR A 337 14.97 -0.66 -11.14
N TYR A 338 14.72 -1.90 -11.54
CA TYR A 338 15.70 -2.73 -12.24
C TYR A 338 15.05 -3.73 -13.20
N LEU A 339 15.82 -4.11 -14.22
CA LEU A 339 15.52 -5.28 -15.04
C LEU A 339 16.14 -6.52 -14.40
N LEU A 340 15.40 -7.61 -14.40
CA LEU A 340 15.88 -8.96 -14.09
C LEU A 340 15.78 -9.80 -15.35
N PHE A 341 16.90 -10.31 -15.83
CA PHE A 341 16.93 -11.24 -16.95
C PHE A 341 16.64 -12.65 -16.47
N ASP A 342 15.68 -13.31 -17.10
CA ASP A 342 15.28 -14.66 -16.75
C ASP A 342 16.20 -15.68 -17.42
N ALA A 343 17.08 -16.33 -16.65
CA ALA A 343 17.99 -17.32 -17.20
C ALA A 343 17.29 -18.61 -17.67
N ARG A 344 15.99 -18.78 -17.42
CA ARG A 344 15.21 -19.94 -17.88
C ARG A 344 14.87 -19.84 -19.37
N THR A 345 14.83 -18.63 -19.94
CA THR A 345 14.55 -18.45 -21.37
C THR A 345 15.83 -18.33 -22.19
N PRO A 346 15.85 -18.81 -23.46
CA PRO A 346 17.04 -18.70 -24.30
C PRO A 346 17.52 -17.26 -24.50
N ARG A 347 16.61 -16.29 -24.59
CA ARG A 347 16.95 -14.87 -24.79
C ARG A 347 17.40 -14.22 -23.49
N GLY A 348 16.67 -14.49 -22.40
CA GLY A 348 17.01 -14.00 -21.07
C GLY A 348 18.33 -14.56 -20.57
N ALA A 349 18.76 -15.75 -21.00
CA ALA A 349 20.08 -16.31 -20.69
C ALA A 349 21.22 -15.80 -21.60
N HIS A 350 20.93 -15.23 -22.78
CA HIS A 350 21.94 -14.95 -23.80
C HIS A 350 22.79 -13.71 -23.47
N PRO A 351 24.13 -13.83 -23.28
CA PRO A 351 24.96 -12.71 -22.82
C PRO A 351 24.93 -11.47 -23.73
N GLN A 352 24.97 -11.67 -25.05
CA GLN A 352 24.90 -10.54 -25.99
C GLN A 352 23.53 -9.84 -25.99
N VAL A 353 22.44 -10.58 -25.71
CA VAL A 353 21.10 -9.98 -25.59
C VAL A 353 21.05 -9.13 -24.33
N ARG A 354 21.55 -9.66 -23.20
CA ARG A 354 21.63 -8.90 -21.94
C ARG A 354 22.42 -7.62 -22.10
N GLU A 355 23.61 -7.67 -22.70
CA GLU A 355 24.46 -6.49 -22.88
C GLU A 355 23.80 -5.45 -23.79
N TRP A 356 23.30 -5.88 -24.96
CA TRP A 356 22.66 -4.97 -25.91
C TRP A 356 21.39 -4.34 -25.36
N VAL A 357 20.50 -5.12 -24.74
CA VAL A 357 19.27 -4.59 -24.14
C VAL A 357 19.60 -3.63 -22.99
N SER A 358 20.59 -3.95 -22.15
CA SER A 358 21.04 -3.04 -21.07
C SER A 358 21.62 -1.73 -21.60
N HIS A 359 22.25 -1.77 -22.77
CA HIS A 359 22.76 -0.57 -23.44
C HIS A 359 21.61 0.30 -23.97
N VAL A 360 20.68 -0.30 -24.71
CA VAL A 360 19.52 0.41 -25.29
C VAL A 360 18.61 0.97 -24.19
N LEU A 361 18.33 0.17 -23.16
CA LEU A 361 17.46 0.55 -22.04
C LEU A 361 18.23 1.18 -20.87
N SER A 362 19.36 1.82 -21.16
CA SER A 362 20.18 2.46 -20.12
C SER A 362 19.39 3.53 -19.34
N PRO A 363 19.75 3.77 -18.06
CA PRO A 363 19.15 4.82 -17.23
C PRO A 363 19.03 6.18 -17.95
N THR A 364 20.07 6.57 -18.68
CA THR A 364 20.12 7.85 -19.40
C THR A 364 19.08 7.93 -20.50
N ASN A 365 18.90 6.84 -21.27
CA ASN A 365 17.90 6.79 -22.33
C ASN A 365 16.48 6.85 -21.74
N LEU A 366 16.22 6.10 -20.66
CA LEU A 366 14.92 6.14 -20.00
C LEU A 366 14.56 7.54 -19.51
N LEU A 367 15.52 8.25 -18.89
CA LEU A 367 15.31 9.61 -18.40
C LEU A 367 15.08 10.61 -19.54
N TYR A 368 15.82 10.48 -20.65
CA TYR A 368 15.67 11.36 -21.81
C TYR A 368 14.26 11.29 -22.41
N HIS A 369 13.63 10.11 -22.39
CA HIS A 369 12.28 9.88 -22.92
C HIS A 369 11.16 9.98 -21.87
N ALA A 370 11.49 10.24 -20.60
CA ALA A 370 10.51 10.43 -19.55
C ALA A 370 9.86 11.83 -19.62
N ASP A 371 8.59 11.94 -19.25
CA ASP A 371 7.90 13.24 -19.16
C ASP A 371 8.47 14.11 -18.04
N GLU A 372 8.37 15.44 -18.19
CA GLU A 372 8.97 16.44 -17.27
C GLU A 372 8.68 16.18 -15.76
N PRO A 373 7.45 15.82 -15.33
CA PRO A 373 7.19 15.56 -13.91
C PRO A 373 7.97 14.36 -13.35
N LEU A 374 8.21 13.34 -14.17
CA LEU A 374 8.95 12.14 -13.77
C LEU A 374 10.46 12.38 -13.76
N GLN A 375 10.98 13.24 -14.65
CA GLN A 375 12.39 13.63 -14.65
C GLN A 375 12.81 14.31 -13.33
N GLN A 376 11.88 14.93 -12.61
CA GLN A 376 12.15 15.52 -11.30
C GLN A 376 12.27 14.47 -10.17
N LEU A 377 11.72 13.27 -10.38
CA LEU A 377 11.66 12.20 -9.39
C LEU A 377 12.68 11.07 -9.67
N TRP A 378 13.06 10.89 -10.93
CA TRP A 378 13.91 9.79 -11.38
C TRP A 378 15.38 10.20 -11.50
N PHE A 379 16.26 9.35 -10.96
CA PHE A 379 17.71 9.53 -11.00
C PHE A 379 18.37 8.28 -11.57
N PRO A 380 19.44 8.40 -12.37
CA PRO A 380 20.04 7.23 -13.01
C PRO A 380 20.66 6.30 -11.97
N ALA A 381 20.30 5.01 -12.00
CA ALA A 381 20.88 4.01 -11.11
C ALA A 381 22.04 3.27 -11.79
N TYR A 382 23.19 3.25 -11.11
CA TYR A 382 24.38 2.46 -11.50
C TYR A 382 24.69 1.35 -10.50
N GLY A 383 23.78 1.09 -9.57
CA GLY A 383 23.88 0.09 -8.52
C GLY A 383 22.50 -0.17 -7.93
N LEU A 384 22.39 -1.19 -7.07
CA LEU A 384 21.14 -1.49 -6.36
C LEU A 384 20.81 -0.47 -5.26
N LEU A 385 21.84 0.20 -4.74
CA LEU A 385 21.72 1.24 -3.72
C LEU A 385 22.22 2.58 -4.28
N PRO A 386 21.69 3.70 -3.78
CA PRO A 386 22.24 5.02 -4.07
C PRO A 386 23.75 5.04 -3.81
N ARG A 387 24.49 5.76 -4.67
CA ARG A 387 25.96 5.92 -4.62
C ARG A 387 26.78 4.66 -4.94
N TRP A 388 26.15 3.50 -5.17
CA TRP A 388 26.85 2.34 -5.72
C TRP A 388 27.00 2.48 -7.23
N HIS A 389 28.24 2.36 -7.72
CA HIS A 389 28.58 2.46 -9.14
C HIS A 389 29.18 1.14 -9.64
N HIS A 390 28.38 0.07 -9.56
CA HIS A 390 28.77 -1.28 -9.94
C HIS A 390 28.53 -1.56 -11.42
N ALA A 391 27.46 -1.00 -12.00
CA ALA A 391 27.12 -1.16 -13.39
C ALA A 391 27.93 -0.19 -14.26
N ARG A 392 28.54 -0.73 -15.32
CA ARG A 392 29.13 0.05 -16.41
C ARG A 392 28.38 -0.30 -17.70
N PRO A 393 27.79 0.67 -18.41
CA PRO A 393 27.24 0.44 -19.74
C PRO A 393 28.40 0.09 -20.69
N GLY A 394 28.35 -1.10 -21.30
CA GLY A 394 29.22 -1.44 -22.43
C GLY A 394 28.55 -1.05 -23.75
N PRO A 395 29.31 -0.80 -24.82
CA PRO A 395 28.75 -0.79 -26.17
C PRO A 395 28.35 -2.22 -26.55
N GLY A 396 27.21 -2.39 -27.20
CA GLY A 396 26.75 -3.68 -27.70
C GLY A 396 26.08 -3.52 -29.07
N GLU A 397 26.38 -4.43 -30.00
CA GLU A 397 25.65 -4.53 -31.26
C GLU A 397 24.39 -5.38 -31.08
N LYS A 398 23.36 -5.10 -31.89
CA LYS A 398 22.11 -5.87 -31.85
C LYS A 398 22.39 -7.33 -32.23
N PRO A 399 22.01 -8.32 -31.39
CA PRO A 399 22.15 -9.73 -31.75
C PRO A 399 21.37 -10.10 -33.02
N ALA A 400 21.97 -10.91 -33.88
CA ALA A 400 21.33 -11.36 -35.11
C ALA A 400 20.06 -12.18 -34.82
N GLY A 401 18.98 -11.91 -35.55
CA GLY A 401 17.68 -12.60 -35.40
C GLY A 401 16.86 -12.19 -34.18
N LEU A 402 17.30 -11.19 -33.40
CA LEU A 402 16.49 -10.66 -32.31
C LEU A 402 15.39 -9.75 -32.87
N GLU A 403 14.17 -10.27 -32.93
CA GLU A 403 12.98 -9.56 -33.45
C GLU A 403 11.94 -9.29 -32.37
N THR A 404 11.91 -10.11 -31.32
CA THR A 404 10.93 -9.99 -30.24
C THR A 404 11.60 -10.19 -28.88
N LEU A 405 11.01 -9.59 -27.85
CA LEU A 405 11.35 -9.79 -26.43
C LEU A 405 10.05 -9.75 -25.61
N THR A 406 9.99 -10.52 -24.53
CA THR A 406 8.89 -10.44 -23.56
C THR A 406 9.33 -9.71 -22.31
N LEU A 407 8.58 -8.66 -21.93
CA LEU A 407 8.74 -7.92 -20.68
C LEU A 407 7.53 -8.17 -19.78
N THR A 408 7.78 -8.62 -18.56
CA THR A 408 6.72 -8.86 -17.56
C THR A 408 6.89 -7.95 -16.35
N PHE A 409 5.77 -7.41 -15.86
CA PHE A 409 5.71 -6.68 -14.58
C PHE A 409 4.34 -6.83 -13.93
N TYR A 410 4.26 -6.57 -12.63
CA TYR A 410 2.99 -6.62 -11.89
C TYR A 410 2.12 -5.38 -12.17
N ARG A 411 0.80 -5.58 -12.26
CA ARG A 411 -0.22 -4.53 -12.47
C ARG A 411 -0.36 -3.60 -11.27
N GLU A 412 -1.14 -2.53 -11.42
CA GLU A 412 -1.35 -1.51 -10.36
C GLU A 412 -0.02 -0.87 -9.91
N HIS A 413 0.88 -0.63 -10.86
CA HIS A 413 2.10 0.15 -10.66
C HIS A 413 2.24 1.15 -11.80
N ILE A 414 1.91 2.41 -11.52
CA ILE A 414 1.76 3.44 -12.56
C ILE A 414 3.07 3.64 -13.32
N GLU A 415 4.19 3.73 -12.61
CA GLU A 415 5.51 3.94 -13.23
C GLU A 415 5.98 2.76 -14.08
N HIS A 416 5.56 1.51 -13.80
CA HIS A 416 5.97 0.37 -14.63
C HIS A 416 5.38 0.46 -16.04
N ARG A 417 4.13 0.92 -16.16
CA ARG A 417 3.50 1.14 -17.46
C ARG A 417 4.19 2.24 -18.25
N VAL A 418 4.64 3.30 -17.57
CA VAL A 418 5.39 4.39 -18.21
C VAL A 418 6.75 3.89 -18.70
N ILE A 419 7.52 3.25 -17.82
CA ILE A 419 8.83 2.68 -18.15
C ILE A 419 8.69 1.67 -19.32
N ALA A 420 7.70 0.78 -19.28
CA ALA A 420 7.48 -0.20 -20.34
C ALA A 420 7.12 0.45 -21.70
N ARG A 421 6.36 1.55 -21.70
CA ARG A 421 6.09 2.32 -22.93
C ARG A 421 7.36 2.93 -23.52
N ILE A 422 8.21 3.51 -22.67
CA ILE A 422 9.51 4.06 -23.10
C ILE A 422 10.39 2.93 -23.67
N MET A 423 10.48 1.78 -22.98
CA MET A 423 11.24 0.63 -23.44
C MET A 423 10.75 0.09 -24.79
N SER A 424 9.42 0.01 -24.99
CA SER A 424 8.83 -0.38 -26.27
C SER A 424 9.22 0.56 -27.40
N ALA A 425 9.21 1.88 -27.16
CA ALA A 425 9.61 2.87 -28.16
C ALA A 425 11.10 2.72 -28.52
N LEU A 426 11.98 2.64 -27.52
CA LEU A 426 13.42 2.48 -27.71
C LEU A 426 13.78 1.20 -28.48
N LEU A 427 13.15 0.07 -28.15
CA LEU A 427 13.40 -1.19 -28.86
C LEU A 427 12.82 -1.20 -30.29
N ALA A 428 11.72 -0.49 -30.53
CA ALA A 428 11.12 -0.38 -31.86
C ALA A 428 12.01 0.37 -32.86
N GLU A 429 12.81 1.36 -32.41
CA GLU A 429 13.82 2.03 -33.24
C GLU A 429 14.85 1.04 -33.81
N HIS A 430 15.07 -0.06 -33.11
CA HIS A 430 15.95 -1.15 -33.52
C HIS A 430 15.21 -2.34 -34.12
N GLN A 431 13.93 -2.19 -34.51
CA GLN A 431 13.10 -3.26 -35.07
C GLN A 431 12.99 -4.48 -34.15
N VAL A 432 12.86 -4.24 -32.83
CA VAL A 432 12.55 -5.27 -31.85
C VAL A 432 11.19 -4.97 -31.24
N HIS A 433 10.25 -5.89 -31.37
CA HIS A 433 8.93 -5.77 -30.77
C HIS A 433 8.93 -6.28 -29.33
N LEU A 434 8.56 -5.41 -28.39
CA LEU A 434 8.44 -5.74 -26.98
C LEU A 434 7.01 -6.19 -26.64
N HIS A 435 6.84 -7.47 -26.32
CA HIS A 435 5.58 -8.01 -25.84
C HIS A 435 5.46 -7.77 -24.33
N ILE A 436 4.48 -6.97 -23.92
CA ILE A 436 4.26 -6.62 -22.51
C ILE A 436 3.26 -7.58 -21.87
N GLN A 437 3.61 -8.12 -20.70
CA GLN A 437 2.72 -8.93 -19.87
C GLN A 437 2.49 -8.25 -18.52
N GLU A 438 1.23 -7.88 -18.24
CA GLU A 438 0.81 -7.32 -16.95
C GLU A 438 0.11 -8.39 -16.08
N ILE A 439 0.77 -8.80 -15.00
CA ILE A 439 0.30 -9.91 -14.15
C ILE A 439 -0.06 -9.45 -12.74
N ASP A 440 -0.71 -10.31 -11.95
CA ASP A 440 -0.98 -10.01 -10.54
C ASP A 440 0.30 -10.08 -9.69
N TYR A 441 0.30 -9.41 -8.53
CA TYR A 441 1.50 -9.34 -7.68
C TYR A 441 1.95 -10.70 -7.16
N ASP A 442 1.00 -11.58 -6.82
CA ASP A 442 1.31 -12.94 -6.35
C ASP A 442 2.00 -13.78 -7.44
N GLN A 443 1.54 -13.65 -8.70
CA GLN A 443 2.16 -14.31 -9.84
C GLN A 443 3.57 -13.79 -10.10
N TRP A 444 3.77 -12.47 -9.96
CA TRP A 444 5.08 -11.85 -10.04
C TRP A 444 6.01 -12.36 -8.95
N HIS A 445 5.53 -12.40 -7.70
CA HIS A 445 6.33 -12.84 -6.56
C HIS A 445 6.77 -14.31 -6.70
N ALA A 446 5.86 -15.19 -7.13
CA ALA A 446 6.16 -16.60 -7.38
C ALA A 446 7.14 -16.77 -8.56
N GLY A 447 7.01 -15.95 -9.61
CA GLY A 447 7.90 -15.98 -10.76
C GLY A 447 7.79 -17.27 -11.60
N GLU A 448 6.66 -17.97 -11.57
CA GLU A 448 6.46 -19.22 -12.31
C GLU A 448 6.20 -19.01 -13.81
N ILE A 449 5.76 -17.81 -14.19
CA ILE A 449 5.51 -17.44 -15.59
C ILE A 449 6.84 -17.29 -16.33
N GLU A 450 6.86 -17.63 -17.61
CA GLU A 450 8.03 -17.43 -18.47
C GLU A 450 8.05 -15.98 -19.02
N SER A 451 9.17 -15.28 -18.84
CA SER A 451 9.41 -13.96 -19.41
C SER A 451 10.87 -13.83 -19.78
N ASP A 452 11.23 -13.11 -20.85
CA ASP A 452 12.65 -12.87 -21.16
C ASP A 452 13.28 -11.90 -20.14
N ILE A 453 12.49 -10.89 -19.75
CA ILE A 453 12.88 -9.80 -18.87
C ILE A 453 11.74 -9.50 -17.90
N TRP A 454 12.09 -9.22 -16.65
CA TRP A 454 11.17 -8.73 -15.63
C TRP A 454 11.51 -7.29 -15.26
N LEU A 455 10.53 -6.40 -15.26
CA LEU A 455 10.68 -5.04 -14.71
C LEU A 455 10.21 -5.03 -13.26
N ASN A 456 11.10 -4.61 -12.37
CA ASN A 456 10.91 -4.69 -10.92
C ASN A 456 11.25 -3.36 -10.25
N SER A 457 10.81 -3.22 -9.01
CA SER A 457 11.30 -2.23 -8.05
C SER A 457 11.58 -2.91 -6.72
N ALA A 458 12.63 -2.47 -6.03
CA ALA A 458 12.95 -2.91 -4.67
C ALA A 458 13.29 -1.70 -3.81
N ASN A 459 12.78 -1.70 -2.58
CA ASN A 459 13.10 -0.73 -1.53
C ASN A 459 13.59 -1.50 -0.29
N PHE A 460 14.80 -1.20 0.15
CA PHE A 460 15.47 -1.84 1.26
C PHE A 460 15.27 -1.05 2.56
N THR A 461 15.29 -1.74 3.69
CA THR A 461 15.11 -1.14 5.02
C THR A 461 16.44 -1.09 5.77
N LEU A 462 16.62 -0.13 6.66
CA LEU A 462 17.82 -0.15 7.49
C LEU A 462 17.76 -1.35 8.47
N PRO A 463 18.90 -2.00 8.76
CA PRO A 463 20.21 -1.77 8.17
C PRO A 463 20.35 -2.43 6.79
N LEU A 464 21.02 -1.74 5.84
CA LEU A 464 21.13 -2.21 4.45
C LEU A 464 21.93 -3.52 4.33
N ASP A 465 22.90 -3.73 5.21
CA ASP A 465 23.68 -4.98 5.26
C ASP A 465 22.82 -6.22 5.61
N PHE A 466 21.63 -5.98 6.17
CA PHE A 466 20.65 -7.02 6.40
C PHE A 466 19.64 -7.09 5.25
N SER A 467 18.91 -6.00 5.01
CA SER A 467 17.68 -6.06 4.20
C SER A 467 17.93 -6.27 2.71
N LEU A 468 19.10 -5.82 2.19
CA LEU A 468 19.47 -6.00 0.79
C LEU A 468 19.57 -7.48 0.45
N PHE A 469 20.34 -8.23 1.23
CA PHE A 469 20.47 -9.67 1.04
C PHE A 469 19.16 -10.39 1.34
N ALA A 470 18.52 -10.03 2.46
CA ALA A 470 17.31 -10.71 2.89
C ALA A 470 16.22 -10.65 1.81
N HIS A 471 15.99 -9.46 1.24
CA HIS A 471 15.03 -9.30 0.15
C HIS A 471 15.40 -10.12 -1.10
N LEU A 472 16.66 -10.02 -1.56
CA LEU A 472 17.08 -10.70 -2.78
C LEU A 472 17.05 -12.23 -2.66
N CYS A 473 17.27 -12.75 -1.45
CA CYS A 473 17.23 -14.19 -1.17
C CYS A 473 15.80 -14.70 -0.98
N GLU A 474 14.90 -13.95 -0.33
CA GLU A 474 13.56 -14.45 0.00
C GLU A 474 12.59 -14.42 -1.19
N VAL A 475 12.76 -13.52 -2.16
CA VAL A 475 11.83 -13.38 -3.29
C VAL A 475 12.00 -14.56 -4.26
N PRO A 476 10.97 -15.43 -4.43
CA PRO A 476 11.07 -16.62 -5.28
C PRO A 476 11.38 -16.32 -6.75
N LEU A 477 10.85 -15.22 -7.29
CA LEU A 477 11.16 -14.76 -8.65
C LEU A 477 12.68 -14.63 -8.89
N LEU A 478 13.43 -14.05 -7.96
CA LEU A 478 14.87 -13.87 -8.10
C LEU A 478 15.60 -15.21 -8.09
N GLN A 479 15.19 -16.11 -7.20
CA GLN A 479 15.76 -17.46 -7.11
C GLN A 479 15.52 -18.27 -8.39
N ASN A 480 14.34 -18.14 -8.98
CA ASN A 480 13.97 -18.84 -10.21
C ASN A 480 14.72 -18.30 -11.44
N CYS A 481 14.94 -16.98 -11.51
CA CYS A 481 15.57 -16.33 -12.66
C CYS A 481 17.10 -16.36 -12.65
N ILE A 482 17.74 -16.44 -11.47
CA ILE A 482 19.19 -16.32 -11.33
C ILE A 482 19.77 -17.68 -10.89
N PRO A 483 20.51 -18.40 -11.76
CA PRO A 483 21.08 -19.69 -11.44
C PRO A 483 22.31 -19.50 -10.54
N ARG A 484 22.11 -19.64 -9.24
CA ARG A 484 23.15 -19.45 -8.22
C ARG A 484 22.89 -20.34 -6.99
N ASP A 485 23.95 -20.64 -6.25
CA ASP A 485 23.86 -21.29 -4.95
C ASP A 485 23.39 -20.30 -3.86
N TRP A 486 22.08 -20.08 -3.82
CA TRP A 486 21.43 -19.20 -2.85
C TRP A 486 21.59 -19.70 -1.41
N GLN A 487 21.65 -21.01 -1.20
CA GLN A 487 21.82 -21.59 0.15
C GLN A 487 23.23 -21.36 0.68
N GLY A 488 24.25 -21.58 -0.16
CA GLY A 488 25.64 -21.28 0.17
C GLY A 488 25.87 -19.79 0.45
N ASP A 489 25.31 -18.91 -0.38
CA ASP A 489 25.33 -17.47 -0.14
C ASP A 489 24.67 -17.11 1.20
N ALA A 490 23.49 -17.67 1.50
CA ALA A 490 22.79 -17.41 2.76
C ALA A 490 23.60 -17.90 3.98
N ALA A 491 24.34 -19.01 3.86
CA ALA A 491 25.25 -19.47 4.91
C ALA A 491 26.40 -18.47 5.15
N GLN A 492 27.04 -17.96 4.10
CA GLN A 492 28.11 -16.96 4.21
C GLN A 492 27.61 -15.63 4.80
N TRP A 493 26.41 -15.19 4.39
CA TRP A 493 25.78 -13.97 4.91
C TRP A 493 25.45 -14.09 6.41
N ARG A 494 24.90 -15.23 6.84
CA ARG A 494 24.65 -15.53 8.27
C ARG A 494 25.92 -15.60 9.10
N ALA A 495 27.01 -16.12 8.54
CA ALA A 495 28.32 -16.14 9.20
C ALA A 495 28.95 -14.73 9.31
N GLY A 496 28.45 -13.75 8.55
CA GLY A 496 29.04 -12.41 8.47
C GLY A 496 30.31 -12.35 7.61
N GLU A 497 30.51 -13.34 6.75
CA GLU A 497 31.68 -13.49 5.88
C GLU A 497 31.48 -12.85 4.49
N MET A 498 30.24 -12.49 4.16
CA MET A 498 29.88 -11.92 2.86
C MET A 498 30.18 -10.41 2.78
N ASN A 499 30.95 -10.00 1.77
CA ASN A 499 30.98 -8.60 1.34
C ASN A 499 29.81 -8.34 0.38
N LEU A 500 28.78 -7.64 0.87
CA LEU A 500 27.56 -7.42 0.09
C LEU A 500 27.76 -6.56 -1.15
N ALA A 501 28.62 -5.55 -1.10
CA ALA A 501 28.91 -4.73 -2.27
C ALA A 501 29.51 -5.56 -3.41
N THR A 502 30.51 -6.39 -3.09
CA THR A 502 31.12 -7.31 -4.07
C THR A 502 30.13 -8.36 -4.55
N TRP A 503 29.31 -8.93 -3.66
CA TRP A 503 28.29 -9.92 -4.03
C TRP A 503 27.26 -9.32 -5.00
N CYS A 504 26.73 -8.12 -4.72
CA CYS A 504 25.84 -7.41 -5.64
C CYS A 504 26.53 -7.02 -6.95
N GLN A 505 27.81 -6.65 -6.90
CA GLN A 505 28.58 -6.33 -8.11
C GLN A 505 28.64 -7.53 -9.06
N GLN A 506 28.73 -8.77 -8.56
CA GLN A 506 28.70 -9.97 -9.40
C GLN A 506 27.36 -10.16 -10.12
N LEU A 507 26.24 -9.88 -9.45
CA LEU A 507 24.90 -9.96 -10.06
C LEU A 507 24.76 -8.96 -11.23
N LEU A 508 25.34 -7.77 -11.06
CA LEU A 508 25.32 -6.71 -12.07
C LEU A 508 26.33 -6.95 -13.20
N ALA A 509 27.50 -7.53 -12.89
CA ALA A 509 28.53 -7.84 -13.89
C ALA A 509 28.02 -8.87 -14.92
N ASN A 510 27.26 -9.87 -14.47
CA ASN A 510 26.63 -10.86 -15.34
C ASN A 510 25.31 -10.39 -15.97
N LYS A 511 24.94 -9.12 -15.74
CA LYS A 511 23.66 -8.52 -16.15
C LYS A 511 22.45 -9.40 -15.78
N ALA A 512 22.53 -10.11 -14.65
CA ALA A 512 21.38 -10.82 -14.12
C ALA A 512 20.35 -9.80 -13.61
N ILE A 513 20.86 -8.77 -12.92
CA ILE A 513 20.10 -7.59 -12.51
C ILE A 513 20.75 -6.34 -13.13
N VAL A 514 19.92 -5.47 -13.70
CA VAL A 514 20.34 -4.21 -14.33
C VAL A 514 19.56 -3.06 -13.72
N PRO A 515 20.19 -2.26 -12.83
CA PRO A 515 19.57 -1.07 -12.26
C PRO A 515 19.21 -0.05 -13.36
N LEU A 516 18.06 0.59 -13.18
CA LEU A 516 17.54 1.60 -14.09
C LEU A 516 17.49 2.96 -13.40
N ILE A 517 16.67 3.08 -12.35
CA ILE A 517 16.28 4.36 -11.78
C ILE A 517 16.25 4.26 -10.26
N HIS A 518 16.83 5.24 -9.57
CA HIS A 518 16.51 5.56 -8.18
C HIS A 518 15.39 6.59 -8.14
N HIS A 519 14.42 6.42 -7.25
CA HIS A 519 13.24 7.28 -7.17
C HIS A 519 13.23 8.18 -5.91
N TRP A 520 12.87 9.45 -6.05
CA TRP A 520 12.57 10.34 -4.93
C TRP A 520 11.16 10.15 -4.43
N LEU A 521 11.05 9.63 -3.21
CA LEU A 521 9.79 9.51 -2.50
C LEU A 521 9.44 10.86 -1.89
N ILE A 522 8.15 11.21 -1.93
CA ILE A 522 7.63 12.50 -1.49
C ILE A 522 6.39 12.28 -0.62
N ILE A 523 6.36 12.95 0.53
CA ILE A 523 5.18 13.14 1.35
C ILE A 523 4.80 14.62 1.27
N GLN A 524 3.59 14.89 0.82
CA GLN A 524 3.00 16.22 0.82
C GLN A 524 2.07 16.35 2.04
N GLY A 525 2.42 17.21 3.00
CA GLY A 525 1.66 17.36 4.23
C GLY A 525 1.51 18.80 4.74
N GLN A 526 0.70 18.92 5.79
CA GLN A 526 0.44 20.17 6.53
C GLN A 526 1.58 20.54 7.46
N ARG A 527 1.82 21.85 7.62
CA ARG A 527 2.70 22.39 8.69
C ARG A 527 2.24 22.06 10.11
N SER A 528 0.93 21.90 10.32
CA SER A 528 0.35 21.54 11.62
C SER A 528 0.72 20.11 12.03
N MET A 529 1.04 19.23 11.09
CA MET A 529 1.39 17.86 11.40
C MET A 529 2.88 17.73 11.73
N ARG A 530 3.17 16.98 12.79
CA ARG A 530 4.51 16.76 13.32
C ARG A 530 4.74 15.25 13.42
N GLY A 531 6.01 14.84 13.53
CA GLY A 531 6.37 13.42 13.50
C GLY A 531 6.28 12.78 12.11
N LEU A 532 6.19 13.59 11.05
CA LEU A 532 6.37 13.12 9.68
C LEU A 532 7.86 12.96 9.45
N ARG A 533 8.31 11.71 9.64
CA ARG A 533 9.63 11.27 9.22
C ARG A 533 9.45 10.11 8.26
N MET A 534 9.94 10.29 7.04
CA MET A 534 9.82 9.33 5.97
C MET A 534 10.76 8.15 6.23
N ASN A 535 10.16 6.98 6.41
CA ASN A 535 10.87 5.71 6.44
C ASN A 535 11.32 5.30 5.03
N THR A 536 12.14 4.25 4.94
CA THR A 536 12.68 3.78 3.65
C THR A 536 11.62 3.15 2.74
N LEU A 537 10.39 2.92 3.24
CA LEU A 537 9.26 2.40 2.46
C LEU A 537 8.44 3.53 1.80
N GLY A 538 8.78 4.80 2.03
CA GLY A 538 8.05 5.96 1.50
C GLY A 538 6.82 6.35 2.32
N TRP A 539 6.73 5.84 3.54
CA TRP A 539 5.67 6.13 4.52
C TRP A 539 6.28 6.76 5.77
N PHE A 540 5.47 6.98 6.81
CA PHE A 540 5.93 7.50 8.10
C PHE A 540 5.22 6.73 9.22
N ASP A 541 5.82 6.72 10.42
CA ASP A 541 5.24 5.98 11.54
C ASP A 541 3.97 6.68 12.08
N PHE A 542 2.80 6.05 11.85
CA PHE A 542 1.52 6.58 12.32
C PHE A 542 1.44 6.68 13.84
N LYS A 543 2.18 5.82 14.57
CA LYS A 543 2.19 5.82 16.04
C LYS A 543 2.71 7.14 16.61
N SER A 544 3.73 7.73 15.97
CA SER A 544 4.43 8.92 16.46
C SER A 544 3.99 10.22 15.78
N ALA A 545 3.29 10.15 14.65
CA ALA A 545 2.69 11.31 14.00
C ALA A 545 1.60 11.95 14.87
N TRP A 546 1.48 13.28 14.84
CA TRP A 546 0.45 14.01 15.59
C TRP A 546 0.12 15.36 14.97
N PHE A 547 -1.06 15.90 15.30
CA PHE A 547 -1.48 17.23 14.88
C PHE A 547 -1.17 18.25 15.98
N ALA A 548 -0.30 19.21 15.66
CA ALA A 548 -0.09 20.38 16.50
C ALA A 548 -1.39 21.20 16.59
N PRO A 549 -1.72 21.70 17.79
CA PRO A 549 -2.81 22.65 17.92
C PRO A 549 -2.53 23.90 17.07
N PRO A 550 -3.55 24.57 16.55
CA PRO A 550 -3.37 25.84 15.85
C PRO A 550 -2.66 26.85 16.77
N ASP A 551 -1.77 27.67 16.20
CA ASP A 551 -1.12 28.75 16.93
C ASP A 551 -2.19 29.70 17.51
N PRO A 552 -2.05 30.15 18.78
CA PRO A 552 -3.07 30.93 19.49
C PRO A 552 -3.33 32.33 18.92
#